data_AF-A0A2K4X437-F1
#
_entry.id   AF-A0A2K4X437-F1
#
_cell.length_a   1.000
_cell.length_b   1.000
_cell.length_c   1.000
_cell.angle_alpha   90.00
_cell.angle_beta   90.00
_cell.angle_gamma   90.00
#
_symmetry.space_group_name_H-M   'P 1'
#
loop_
_entity.id
_entity.type
_entity.pdbx_description
1 polymer ?
#
loop_
_entity_poly.entity_id
_entity_poly.type
_entity_poly.pdbx_seq_one_letter_code
_entity_poly.pdbx_strand_id
1 'polypeptide(L)' 'MIDRSPIVSEFETEELEANYTAWLRAKVEASLADSRPAIPHDEVERRMAERLARLRHRRAS' A
#
# COMPACT_ATOMS: atom_id res chain seq x y z
N MET A 1 -22.96 1.11 -12.36
CA MET A 1 -23.20 2.46 -12.92
C MET A 1 -21.87 3.16 -12.83
N ILE A 2 -21.27 3.59 -13.94
CA ILE A 2 -20.04 4.39 -13.89
C ILE A 2 -20.50 5.84 -13.76
N ASP A 3 -20.21 6.48 -12.63
CA ASP A 3 -20.63 7.86 -12.34
C ASP A 3 -19.45 8.85 -12.26
N ARG A 4 -18.23 8.33 -12.17
CA ARG A 4 -16.99 9.12 -12.23
C ARG A 4 -16.36 9.07 -13.62
N SER A 5 -15.84 10.21 -14.07
CA SER A 5 -15.05 10.27 -15.30
C SER A 5 -13.66 9.66 -15.06
N PRO A 6 -13.18 8.75 -15.93
CA PRO A 6 -11.87 8.10 -15.77
C PRO A 6 -10.68 9.07 -15.92
N ILE A 7 -10.91 10.27 -16.46
CA ILE A 7 -9.91 11.33 -16.53
C ILE A 7 -9.77 12.05 -15.18
N VAL A 8 -10.84 12.07 -14.37
CA VAL A 8 -10.92 12.80 -13.10
C VAL A 8 -10.67 11.88 -11.90
N SER A 9 -11.18 10.66 -11.94
CA SER A 9 -11.04 9.67 -10.86
C SER A 9 -10.67 8.31 -11.42
N GLU A 10 -9.82 7.60 -10.68
CA GLU A 10 -9.47 6.20 -10.93
C GLU A 10 -10.58 5.22 -10.51
N PHE A 11 -11.58 5.70 -9.76
CA PHE A 11 -12.74 4.90 -9.34
C PHE A 11 -13.88 5.03 -10.33
N GLU A 12 -14.58 3.93 -10.58
CA GLU A 12 -15.76 3.92 -11.45
C GLU A 12 -16.98 4.58 -10.80
N THR A 13 -17.06 4.53 -9.46
CA THR A 13 -18.21 5.02 -8.69
C THR A 13 -17.81 5.81 -7.45
N GLU A 14 -18.67 6.72 -7.03
CA GLU A 14 -18.54 7.43 -5.75
C GLU A 14 -18.44 6.48 -4.55
N GLU A 15 -19.20 5.39 -4.56
CA GLU A 15 -19.19 4.40 -3.48
C GLU A 15 -17.83 3.69 -3.34
N LEU A 16 -17.21 3.31 -4.48
CA LEU A 16 -15.88 2.67 -4.47
C LEU A 16 -14.81 3.64 -3.95
N GLU A 17 -14.87 4.90 -4.37
CA GLU A 17 -13.96 5.96 -3.90
C GLU A 17 -14.13 6.23 -2.39
N ALA A 18 -15.37 6.26 -1.90
CA ALA A 18 -15.67 6.43 -0.49
C ALA A 18 -15.15 5.25 0.36
N ASN A 19 -15.35 4.01 -0.12
CA ASN A 19 -14.85 2.81 0.54
C ASN A 19 -13.33 2.78 0.58
N TYR A 20 -12.65 3.12 -0.52
CA TYR A 20 -11.19 3.21 -0.55
C TYR A 20 -10.68 4.30 0.40
N THR A 21 -11.32 5.46 0.41
CA THR A 21 -10.96 6.59 1.29
C THR A 21 -11.10 6.21 2.76
N ALA A 22 -12.19 5.52 3.14
CA ALA A 22 -12.40 5.06 4.51
C ALA A 22 -11.31 4.07 4.94
N TRP A 23 -10.99 3.10 4.08
CA TRP A 23 -9.89 2.16 4.32
C TRP A 23 -8.54 2.87 4.44
N LEU A 24 -8.24 3.81 3.54
CA LEU A 24 -6.97 4.52 3.52
C LEU A 24 -6.79 5.35 4.79
N ARG A 25 -7.84 6.04 5.26
CA ARG A 25 -7.82 6.79 6.52
C ARG A 25 -7.52 5.87 7.71
N ALA A 26 -8.23 4.75 7.83
CA ALA A 26 -7.97 3.78 8.91
C ALA A 26 -6.54 3.22 8.86
N LYS A 27 -6.01 2.95 7.66
CA LYS A 27 -4.64 2.50 7.46
C LYS A 27 -3.61 3.56 7.86
N VAL A 28 -3.86 4.82 7.54
CA VAL A 28 -2.98 5.95 7.90
C VAL A 28 -3.00 6.17 9.41
N GLU A 29 -4.19 6.16 10.04
CA GLU A 29 -4.32 6.26 11.50
C GLU A 29 -3.54 5.17 12.22
N ALA A 30 -3.69 3.91 11.78
CA ALA A 30 -2.93 2.79 12.34
C ALA A 30 -1.41 2.95 12.13
N SER A 31 -0.98 3.53 11.00
CA SER A 31 0.44 3.78 10.72
C SER A 31 1.01 4.92 11.57
N LEU A 32 0.23 5.97 11.84
CA LEU A 32 0.63 7.09 12.71
C LEU A 32 0.63 6.70 14.19
N ALA A 33 -0.24 5.77 14.59
CA ALA A 33 -0.27 5.23 15.95
C ALA A 33 0.89 4.28 16.26
N ASP A 34 1.64 3.84 15.25
CA ASP A 34 2.79 2.96 15.43
C ASP A 34 3.95 3.72 16.09
N SER A 35 4.30 3.32 17.32
CA SER A 35 5.36 3.96 18.10
C SER A 35 6.78 3.59 17.66
N ARG A 36 6.93 2.66 16.70
CA ARG A 36 8.25 2.27 16.20
C ARG A 36 8.89 3.43 15.43
N PRO A 37 10.20 3.68 15.59
CA PRO A 37 10.86 4.72 14.83
C PRO A 37 10.84 4.40 13.33
N ALA A 38 10.80 5.44 12.50
CA ALA A 38 11.01 5.30 11.07
C ALA A 38 12.39 4.68 10.79
N ILE A 39 12.48 3.87 9.74
CA ILE A 39 13.74 3.30 9.27
C ILE A 39 14.32 4.17 8.14
N PRO A 40 15.67 4.27 8.04
CA PRO A 40 16.31 4.92 6.90
C PRO A 40 15.97 4.23 5.56
N HIS A 41 16.07 4.97 4.45
CA HIS A 41 15.78 4.44 3.12
C HIS A 41 16.62 3.19 2.79
N ASP A 42 17.94 3.22 3.05
CA ASP A 42 18.86 2.10 2.80
C ASP A 42 18.44 0.82 3.54
N GLU A 43 17.85 0.95 4.73
CA GLU A 43 17.35 -0.18 5.51
C GLU A 43 16.06 -0.77 4.90
N VAL A 44 15.23 0.05 4.26
CA VAL A 44 14.09 -0.42 3.45
C VAL A 44 14.60 -1.24 2.26
N GLU A 45 15.58 -0.71 1.52
CA GLU A 45 16.17 -1.38 0.35
C GLU A 45 16.77 -2.74 0.73
N ARG A 46 17.59 -2.78 1.80
CA ARG A 46 18.20 -4.01 2.29
C ARG A 46 17.16 -5.08 2.62
N ARG A 47 16.12 -4.72 3.38
CA ARG A 47 15.03 -5.65 3.76
C ARG A 47 14.27 -6.17 2.54
N MET A 48 14.06 -5.33 1.52
CA MET A 48 13.38 -5.72 0.28
C MET A 48 14.23 -6.65 -0.57
N ALA A 49 15.53 -6.38 -0.70
CA ALA A 49 16.47 -7.26 -1.40
C ALA A 49 16.49 -8.67 -0.79
N GLU A 50 16.55 -8.76 0.54
CA GLU A 50 16.49 -10.04 1.26
C GLU A 50 15.17 -10.77 1.05
N ARG A 51 14.04 -10.05 1.09
CA ARG A 51 12.72 -10.65 0.87
C ARG A 51 12.60 -11.22 -0.54
N LEU A 52 13.08 -10.49 -1.54
CA LEU A 52 13.05 -10.95 -2.94
C LEU A 52 13.99 -12.14 -3.16
N ALA A 53 15.17 -12.14 -2.56
CA ALA A 53 16.10 -13.28 -2.61
C ALA A 53 15.45 -14.55 -2.04
N ARG A 54 14.78 -14.45 -0.88
CA ARG A 54 14.03 -15.58 -0.29
C ARG A 54 12.93 -16.09 -1.22
N LEU A 55 12.18 -15.19 -1.86
CA LEU A 55 11.12 -15.57 -2.80
C LEU A 55 11.68 -16.28 -4.04
N ARG A 56 12.80 -15.81 -4.58
CA ARG A 56 13.48 -16.45 -5.72
C ARG A 56 13.98 -17.84 -5.36
N HIS A 57 14.61 -17.99 -4.20
CA HIS A 57 15.11 -19.29 -3.75
C HIS A 57 13.97 -20.31 -3.58
N ARG A 58 12.85 -19.90 -2.98
CA ARG A 58 11.63 -20.73 -2.84
C ARG A 58 11.02 -21.15 -4.18
N ARG A 59 11.16 -20.33 -5.22
CA ARG A 59 10.62 -20.63 -6.55
C ARG A 59 11.52 -21.55 -7.38
N ALA A 60 12.81 -21.57 -7.04
CA ALA A 60 13.82 -22.40 -7.70
C ALA A 60 14.08 -23.74 -6.99
N SER A 61 13.42 -23.98 -5.85
CA SER A 61 13.40 -25.25 -5.12
C SER A 61 12.10 -25.99 -5.42
#